data_AF-A0A2X1JFU5-F1
#
_entry.id   AF-A0A2X1JFU5-F1
#
_cell.length_a   1.000
_cell.length_b   1.000
_cell.length_c   1.000
_cell.angle_alpha   90.00
_cell.angle_beta   90.00
_cell.angle_gamma   90.00
#
_symmetry.space_group_name_H-M   'P 1'
#
loop_
_entity.id
_entity.type
_entity.pdbx_description
1 polymer ?
#
loop_
_entity_poly.entity_id
_entity_poly.type
_entity_poly.pdbx_seq_one_letter_code
_entity_poly.pdbx_strand_id
1 'polypeptide(L)' 'MKTKVILSQQMASAIIAAGQEEAQKNNWSVSIAVADDGGHLLALSRMDDCAPIAAYISQEKARTAALGVVKLRAMKRW' A
#
# COMPACT_ATOMS: atom_id res chain seq x y z
N MET A 1 30.41 4.66 -9.72
CA MET A 1 29.20 3.84 -9.55
C MET A 1 28.10 4.70 -8.94
N LYS A 2 26.84 4.52 -9.37
CA LYS A 2 25.68 5.12 -8.70
C LYS A 2 25.02 4.06 -7.81
N THR A 3 24.72 4.41 -6.56
CA THR A 3 24.08 3.51 -5.58
C THR A 3 22.65 3.99 -5.34
N LYS A 4 21.71 3.06 -5.19
CA LYS A 4 20.29 3.34 -4.92
C LYS A 4 19.82 2.56 -3.70
N VAL A 5 19.07 3.22 -2.83
CA VAL A 5 18.37 2.56 -1.73
C VAL A 5 17.12 1.91 -2.28
N ILE A 6 16.95 0.62 -2.02
CA ILE A 6 15.80 -0.18 -2.43
C ILE A 6 15.11 -0.74 -1.20
N LEU A 7 13.79 -0.91 -1.28
CA LEU A 7 13.02 -1.51 -0.21
C LEU A 7 13.29 -3.02 -0.15
N SER A 8 13.56 -3.57 1.04
CA SER A 8 13.66 -5.01 1.23
C SER A 8 12.27 -5.62 1.47
N GLN A 9 12.14 -6.94 1.24
CA GLN A 9 10.87 -7.62 1.50
C GLN A 9 10.48 -7.63 2.98
N GLN A 10 11.47 -7.65 3.88
CA GLN A 10 11.23 -7.54 5.32
C GLN A 10 10.62 -6.18 5.68
N MET A 11 11.13 -5.10 5.08
CA MET A 11 10.57 -3.75 5.27
C MET A 11 9.16 -3.63 4.67
N ALA A 12 8.91 -4.19 3.48
CA ALA A 12 7.57 -4.22 2.88
C ALA A 12 6.56 -4.93 3.80
N SER A 13 6.95 -6.07 4.37
CA SER A 13 6.12 -6.84 5.30
C SER A 13 5.86 -6.07 6.61
N ALA A 14 6.85 -5.37 7.13
CA ALA A 14 6.70 -4.53 8.33
C ALA A 14 5.74 -3.35 8.09
N ILE A 15 5.76 -2.73 6.91
CA ILE A 15 4.81 -1.66 6.53
C ILE A 15 3.38 -2.20 6.50
N ILE A 16 3.17 -3.38 5.92
CA ILE A 16 1.86 -4.04 5.90
C ILE A 16 1.37 -4.30 7.34
N ALA A 17 2.22 -4.88 8.19
CA ALA A 17 1.88 -5.18 9.58
C ALA A 17 1.50 -3.91 10.36
N ALA A 18 2.29 -2.84 10.25
CA ALA A 18 1.99 -1.56 10.90
C ALA A 18 0.67 -0.95 10.41
N GLY A 19 0.38 -1.03 9.10
CA GLY A 19 -0.89 -0.56 8.55
C GLY A 19 -2.09 -1.39 9.01
N GLN A 20 -1.92 -2.70 9.16
CA GLN A 20 -2.97 -3.58 9.69
C GLN A 20 -3.23 -3.29 11.17
N GLU A 21 -2.19 -3.09 11.98
CA GLU A 21 -2.33 -2.76 13.39
C GLU A 21 -3.11 -1.46 13.59
N GLU A 22 -2.81 -0.42 12.81
CA GLU A 22 -3.54 0.84 12.86
C GLU A 22 -4.99 0.69 12.38
N ALA A 23 -5.22 -0.07 11.31
CA ALA A 23 -6.56 -0.35 10.83
C ALA A 23 -7.39 -1.11 11.87
N GLN A 24 -6.79 -2.08 12.57
CA GLN A 24 -7.43 -2.80 13.67
C GLN A 24 -7.77 -1.87 14.84
N LYS A 25 -6.85 -0.99 15.26
CA LYS A 25 -7.11 -0.01 16.33
C LYS A 25 -8.29 0.90 16.02
N ASN A 26 -8.51 1.22 14.74
CA ASN A 26 -9.59 2.10 14.30
C ASN A 26 -10.83 1.34 13.76
N ASN A 27 -10.87 0.01 13.86
CA ASN A 27 -11.92 -0.84 13.27
C ASN A 27 -12.17 -0.56 11.77
N TRP A 28 -11.11 -0.41 10.97
CA TRP A 28 -11.19 -0.26 9.53
C TRP A 28 -10.85 -1.56 8.80
N SER A 29 -11.72 -1.98 7.91
CA SER A 29 -11.48 -3.12 7.02
C SER A 29 -10.85 -2.65 5.70
N VAL A 30 -9.53 -2.71 5.61
CA VAL A 30 -8.76 -2.13 4.49
C VAL A 30 -7.95 -3.16 3.68
N SER A 31 -7.51 -2.72 2.51
CA SER A 31 -6.46 -3.39 1.75
C SER A 31 -5.25 -2.47 1.61
N ILE A 32 -4.07 -3.00 1.89
CA ILE A 32 -2.80 -2.27 1.93
C ILE A 32 -1.87 -2.92 0.90
N ALA A 33 -1.27 -2.11 0.04
CA ALA A 33 -0.33 -2.55 -0.98
C ALA A 33 0.97 -1.73 -0.89
N VAL A 34 2.11 -2.38 -1.12
CA VAL A 34 3.44 -1.76 -1.16
C VAL A 34 4.06 -2.07 -2.51
N ALA A 35 4.53 -1.03 -3.20
CA ALA A 35 5.20 -1.14 -4.49
C ALA A 35 6.64 -0.61 -4.42
N ASP A 36 7.51 -1.10 -5.30
CA ASP A 36 8.85 -0.56 -5.50
C ASP A 36 8.84 0.75 -6.30
N ASP A 37 9.99 1.35 -6.51
CA ASP A 37 10.15 2.59 -7.28
C ASP A 37 9.84 2.44 -8.79
N GLY A 38 9.77 1.21 -9.30
CA GLY A 38 9.29 0.88 -10.64
C GLY A 38 7.78 0.65 -10.70
N GLY A 39 7.07 0.78 -9.57
CA GLY A 39 5.63 0.54 -9.46
C GLY A 39 5.25 -0.94 -9.43
N HIS A 40 6.20 -1.86 -9.22
CA HIS A 40 5.92 -3.29 -9.08
C HIS A 40 5.52 -3.63 -7.65
N LEU A 41 4.50 -4.48 -7.52
CA LEU A 41 3.98 -4.91 -6.23
C LEU A 41 5.02 -5.75 -5.47
N LEU A 42 5.35 -5.33 -4.25
CA LEU A 42 6.19 -6.08 -3.32
C LEU A 42 5.37 -6.84 -2.28
N ALA A 43 4.27 -6.24 -1.79
CA ALA A 43 3.40 -6.86 -0.80
C ALA A 43 1.96 -6.36 -0.93
N LEU A 44 1.01 -7.24 -0.61
CA LEU A 44 -0.43 -6.95 -0.54
C LEU A 44 -1.04 -7.69 0.64
N SER A 45 -1.87 -6.99 1.40
CA SER A 45 -2.77 -7.59 2.39
C SER A 45 -4.17 -7.01 2.23
N ARG A 46 -5.19 -7.88 2.33
CA ARG A 46 -6.60 -7.50 2.36
C ARG A 46 -7.22 -8.14 3.59
N MET A 47 -7.82 -7.32 4.45
CA MET A 47 -8.54 -7.79 5.62
C MET A 47 -9.87 -8.44 5.21
N ASP A 48 -10.39 -9.36 6.03
CA ASP A 48 -11.52 -10.21 5.68
C ASP A 48 -12.77 -9.41 5.28
N ASP A 49 -13.16 -8.43 6.10
CA ASP A 49 -14.33 -7.58 5.88
C ASP A 49 -14.09 -6.44 4.87
N CYS A 50 -12.93 -6.39 4.22
CA CYS A 50 -12.64 -5.39 3.21
C CYS A 50 -13.25 -5.79 1.86
N ALA A 51 -13.92 -4.84 1.20
CA ALA A 51 -14.51 -5.05 -0.12
C ALA A 51 -13.51 -5.70 -1.11
N PRO A 52 -13.88 -6.77 -1.84
CA PRO A 52 -12.93 -7.50 -2.70
C PRO A 52 -12.21 -6.61 -3.73
N ILE A 53 -12.90 -5.62 -4.28
CA ILE A 53 -12.34 -4.66 -5.24
C ILE A 53 -11.20 -3.79 -4.66
N ALA A 54 -11.16 -3.64 -3.33
CA ALA A 54 -10.15 -2.84 -2.67
C ALA A 54 -8.73 -3.39 -2.88
N ALA A 55 -8.58 -4.70 -3.13
CA ALA A 55 -7.29 -5.31 -3.47
C ALA A 55 -6.72 -4.77 -4.78
N TYR A 56 -7.55 -4.55 -5.79
CA TYR A 56 -7.11 -3.98 -7.06
C TYR A 56 -6.83 -2.48 -6.92
N ILE A 57 -7.73 -1.76 -6.23
CA ILE A 57 -7.59 -0.31 -6.02
C ILE A 57 -6.33 0.02 -5.21
N SER A 58 -6.00 -0.77 -4.19
CA SER A 58 -4.80 -0.55 -3.37
C SER A 58 -3.52 -0.72 -4.19
N GLN A 59 -3.46 -1.74 -5.06
CA GLN A 59 -2.34 -1.97 -5.97
C GLN A 59 -2.14 -0.80 -6.93
N GLU A 60 -3.20 -0.33 -7.59
CA GLU A 60 -3.09 0.79 -8.54
C GLU A 60 -2.71 2.10 -7.84
N LYS A 61 -3.19 2.33 -6.61
CA LYS A 61 -2.74 3.47 -5.80
C LYS A 61 -1.27 3.40 -5.46
N ALA A 62 -0.77 2.24 -5.04
CA ALA A 62 0.65 2.04 -4.71
C ALA A 62 1.53 2.24 -5.95
N ARG A 63 1.16 1.63 -7.08
CA ARG A 63 1.83 1.79 -8.37
C ARG A 63 1.86 3.26 -8.82
N THR A 64 0.71 3.93 -8.78
CA THR A 64 0.63 5.34 -9.18
C THR A 64 1.44 6.24 -8.26
N ALA A 65 1.51 5.96 -6.96
CA ALA A 65 2.33 6.73 -6.02
C ALA A 65 3.84 6.49 -6.21
N ALA A 66 4.24 5.29 -6.62
CA ALA A 66 5.63 4.98 -6.95
C ALA A 66 6.08 5.66 -8.25
N LEU A 67 5.24 5.62 -9.28
CA LEU A 67 5.54 6.16 -10.61
C LEU A 67 5.29 7.67 -10.71
N GLY A 68 4.28 8.17 -10.00
CA GLY A 68 3.87 9.57 -9.97
C GLY A 68 4.30 10.23 -8.67
N VAL A 69 5.10 11.28 -8.74
CA VAL A 69 5.51 12.16 -7.61
C VAL A 69 4.34 12.93 -6.95
N VAL A 70 3.09 12.47 -7.08
CA VAL A 70 1.89 13.15 -6.59
C VAL A 70 1.17 12.28 -5.55
N LYS A 71 1.12 12.79 -4.32
CA LYS A 71 0.37 12.19 -3.22
C LYS A 71 -1.14 12.24 -3.51
N LEU A 72 -1.74 11.10 -3.79
CA LEU A 72 -3.20 10.98 -3.91
C LEU A 72 -3.87 11.13 -2.54
N ARG A 73 -4.34 12.34 -2.21
CA ARG A 73 -5.36 12.53 -1.18
C ARG A 73 -6.68 12.04 -1.77
N ALA A 74 -7.08 10.82 -1.43
CA ALA A 74 -8.26 10.19 -1.98
C ALA A 74 -9.53 11.04 -1.72
N MET A 75 -10.29 11.28 -2.79
CA MET A 75 -11.65 11.80 -2.77
C MET A 75 -12.53 10.98 -1.81
N LYS A 76 -12.97 11.60 -0.71
CA LYS A 76 -14.25 11.33 -0.05
C LYS A 76 -14.67 12.60 0.69
N ARG A 77 -15.48 13.40 0.01
CA ARG A 77 -16.34 14.43 0.59
C ARG A 77 -17.72 14.20 0.01
N TRP A 78 -18.41 13.24 0.61
CA TRP A 78 -19.86 13.06 0.62
C TRP A 78 -20.19 12.47 1.99
#